data_AF-A0A1H6CRB3-F1
#
_entry.id   AF-A0A1H6CRB3-F1
#
_cell.length_a   1.000
_cell.length_b   1.000
_cell.length_c   1.000
_cell.angle_alpha   90.00
_cell.angle_beta   90.00
_cell.angle_gamma   90.00
#
_symmetry.space_group_name_H-M   'P 1'
#
loop_
_entity.id
_entity.type
_entity.pdbx_description
1 polymer ?
#
loop_
_entity_poly.entity_id
_entity_poly.type
_entity_poly.pdbx_seq_one_letter_code
_entity_poly.pdbx_strand_id
1 'polypeptide(L)'
;MARVTKEQTDLIVKLLSTNKTFADIARETKVSPMTVARYAEKISKGMPLKDLSRQTKRLQFIEQIAKERLTLTRIELAKKYGKDPSYLSKLLIGHPLEKDFKQSDYRKRGSSCVPKATPKPLPKAKEKKDKEQSLEVMQKGHVKLQKGEKIFETKQPKAMRSVPMYDNKNTIKFVELDDPRSNEEIRSAWKEEQEKKLRSLAS
;
A
#
# COMPACT_ATOMS: atom_id res chain seq x y z
N MET A 1 40.19 1.86 0.10
CA MET A 1 40.05 0.43 0.45
C MET A 1 40.09 -0.38 -0.84
N ALA A 2 41.05 -1.29 -0.99
CA ALA A 2 41.09 -2.21 -2.12
C ALA A 2 39.83 -3.09 -2.13
N ARG A 3 39.25 -3.33 -3.30
CA ARG A 3 38.08 -4.21 -3.43
C ARG A 3 38.55 -5.66 -3.39
N VAL A 4 37.94 -6.47 -2.52
CA VAL A 4 38.18 -7.92 -2.43
C VAL A 4 37.70 -8.58 -3.73
N THR A 5 38.54 -9.42 -4.33
CA THR A 5 38.21 -10.14 -5.58
C THR A 5 37.26 -11.32 -5.30
N LYS A 6 36.56 -11.79 -6.33
CA LYS A 6 35.65 -12.95 -6.19
C LYS A 6 36.37 -14.21 -5.70
N GLU A 7 37.56 -14.45 -6.25
CA GLU A 7 38.42 -15.57 -5.87
C GLU A 7 38.79 -15.55 -4.38
N GLN A 8 39.11 -14.36 -3.84
CA GLN A 8 39.39 -14.19 -2.42
C GLN A 8 38.15 -14.50 -1.56
N THR A 9 36.97 -14.08 -1.99
CA THR A 9 35.72 -14.40 -1.26
C THR A 9 35.40 -15.89 -1.25
N ASP A 10 35.57 -16.58 -2.38
CA ASP A 10 35.30 -18.01 -2.46
C ASP A 10 36.29 -18.82 -1.60
N LEU A 11 37.54 -18.36 -1.54
CA LEU A 11 38.56 -18.94 -0.66
C LEU A 11 38.24 -18.71 0.83
N ILE A 12 37.77 -17.52 1.20
CA ILE A 12 37.30 -17.22 2.57
C ILE A 12 36.16 -18.17 2.97
N VAL A 13 35.17 -18.38 2.09
CA VAL A 13 34.02 -19.25 2.39
C VAL A 13 34.47 -20.70 2.63
N LYS A 14 35.37 -21.23 1.79
CA LYS A 14 35.93 -22.58 1.97
C LYS A 14 36.73 -22.71 3.27
N LEU A 15 37.53 -21.71 3.63
CA LEU A 15 38.34 -21.75 4.85
C LEU A 15 37.50 -21.59 6.12
N LEU A 16 36.39 -20.86 6.06
CA LEU A 16 35.45 -20.72 7.18
C LEU A 16 34.79 -22.05 7.58
N SER A 17 34.65 -23.01 6.65
CA SER A 17 34.20 -24.36 7.00
C SER A 17 35.24 -25.24 7.70
N THR A 18 36.50 -24.79 7.80
CA THR A 18 37.63 -25.59 8.33
C THR A 18 38.05 -25.24 9.77
N ASN A 19 37.20 -24.54 10.55
CA ASN A 19 37.45 -24.14 11.94
C ASN A 19 38.76 -23.35 12.20
N LYS A 20 39.36 -22.75 11.16
CA LYS A 20 40.53 -21.87 11.30
C LYS A 20 40.14 -20.53 11.92
N THR A 21 41.08 -19.89 12.64
CA THR A 21 40.83 -18.56 13.20
C THR A 21 40.79 -17.49 12.11
N PHE A 22 40.08 -16.38 12.34
CA PHE A 22 39.96 -15.30 11.35
C PHE A 22 41.30 -14.66 10.98
N ALA A 23 42.28 -14.68 11.91
CA ALA A 23 43.63 -14.19 11.65
C ALA A 23 44.39 -15.10 10.67
N ASP A 24 44.18 -16.40 10.74
CA ASP A 24 44.81 -17.37 9.84
C ASP A 24 44.23 -17.28 8.43
N ILE A 25 42.89 -17.19 8.33
CA ILE A 25 42.19 -17.00 7.06
C ILE A 25 42.62 -15.68 6.40
N ALA A 26 42.81 -14.62 7.19
CA ALA A 26 43.29 -13.33 6.71
C ALA A 26 44.71 -13.41 6.13
N ARG A 27 45.60 -14.15 6.79
CA ARG A 27 46.97 -14.40 6.29
C ARG A 27 46.96 -15.17 4.97
N GLU A 28 46.14 -16.21 4.85
CA GLU A 28 46.03 -17.03 3.63
C GLU A 28 45.40 -16.27 2.46
N THR A 29 44.40 -15.44 2.73
CA THR A 29 43.63 -14.72 1.68
C THR A 29 44.20 -13.35 1.32
N LYS A 30 45.18 -12.85 2.11
CA LYS A 30 45.73 -11.49 2.04
C LYS A 30 44.65 -10.41 2.20
N VAL A 31 43.63 -10.70 3.02
CA VAL A 31 42.50 -9.81 3.31
C VAL A 31 42.54 -9.45 4.79
N SER A 32 42.17 -8.22 5.16
CA SER A 32 42.15 -7.79 6.56
C SER A 32 41.28 -8.72 7.44
N PRO A 33 41.72 -9.09 8.66
CA PRO A 33 40.96 -9.93 9.58
C PRO A 33 39.55 -9.41 9.86
N MET A 34 39.39 -8.09 9.97
CA MET A 34 38.10 -7.44 10.17
C MET A 34 37.16 -7.65 8.96
N THR A 35 37.73 -7.76 7.75
CA THR A 35 36.95 -8.05 6.56
C THR A 35 36.50 -9.51 6.55
N VAL A 36 37.39 -10.45 6.89
CA VAL A 36 37.05 -11.88 7.04
C VAL A 36 35.94 -12.09 8.06
N ALA A 37 36.03 -11.46 9.25
CA ALA A 37 35.00 -11.53 10.28
C ALA A 37 33.63 -11.03 9.78
N ARG A 38 33.60 -9.92 9.01
CA ARG A 38 32.37 -9.46 8.36
C ARG A 38 31.82 -10.45 7.34
N TYR A 39 32.66 -11.20 6.63
CA TYR A 39 32.18 -12.23 5.70
C TYR A 39 31.63 -13.45 6.44
N ALA A 40 32.27 -13.88 7.53
CA ALA A 40 31.76 -14.95 8.39
C ALA A 40 30.38 -14.61 8.98
N GLU A 41 30.22 -13.40 9.49
CA GLU A 41 28.93 -12.91 10.02
C GLU A 41 27.84 -12.83 8.94
N LYS A 42 28.22 -12.54 7.69
CA LYS A 42 27.28 -12.51 6.55
C LYS A 42 26.79 -13.90 6.16
N ILE A 43 27.68 -14.90 6.23
CA ILE A 43 27.36 -16.29 5.89
C ILE A 43 26.49 -16.92 6.98
N SER A 44 26.80 -16.69 8.27
CA SER A 44 26.03 -17.27 9.38
C SER A 44 24.58 -16.76 9.44
N LYS A 45 24.30 -15.55 8.95
CA LYS A 45 22.95 -14.96 8.89
C LYS A 45 22.17 -15.30 7.61
N GLY A 46 22.73 -16.11 6.70
CA GLY A 46 22.04 -16.56 5.49
C GLY A 46 21.67 -15.45 4.48
N MET A 47 22.34 -14.28 4.52
CA MET A 47 21.97 -13.12 3.71
C MET A 47 22.90 -12.91 2.50
N PRO A 48 22.37 -12.56 1.31
CA PRO A 48 23.19 -12.18 0.17
C PRO A 48 23.91 -10.83 0.40
N LEU A 49 25.21 -10.82 0.11
CA LEU A 49 26.15 -9.72 0.38
C LEU A 49 25.76 -8.32 -0.15
N LYS A 50 24.92 -8.25 -1.20
CA LYS A 50 24.51 -6.99 -1.81
C LYS A 50 23.41 -6.26 -1.04
N ASP A 51 22.62 -6.98 -0.24
CA ASP A 51 21.42 -6.42 0.40
C ASP A 51 21.74 -5.73 1.73
N LEU A 52 22.80 -6.15 2.44
CA LEU A 52 23.19 -5.52 3.71
C LEU A 52 23.63 -4.07 3.57
N SER A 53 24.38 -3.69 2.52
CA SER A 53 24.83 -2.28 2.37
C SER A 53 23.65 -1.34 2.11
N ARG A 54 22.60 -1.83 1.45
CA ARG A 54 21.37 -1.06 1.24
C ARG A 54 20.57 -1.00 2.53
N GLN A 55 20.54 -2.11 3.29
CA GLN A 55 19.84 -2.20 4.56
C GLN A 55 20.48 -1.34 5.66
N THR A 56 21.81 -1.31 5.79
CA THR A 56 22.48 -0.45 6.78
C THR A 56 22.25 1.03 6.51
N LYS A 57 22.36 1.47 5.24
CA LYS A 57 22.04 2.85 4.86
C LYS A 57 20.58 3.19 5.15
N ARG A 58 19.66 2.26 4.89
CA ARG A 58 18.23 2.44 5.18
C ARG A 58 17.98 2.52 6.69
N LEU A 59 18.63 1.68 7.50
CA LEU A 59 18.50 1.71 8.97
C LEU A 59 19.07 3.00 9.55
N GLN A 60 20.25 3.44 9.10
CA GLN A 60 20.83 4.73 9.49
C GLN A 60 19.90 5.89 9.13
N PHE A 61 19.29 5.85 7.94
CA PHE A 61 18.31 6.85 7.52
C PHE A 61 17.05 6.84 8.40
N ILE A 62 16.56 5.65 8.78
CA ILE A 62 15.41 5.49 9.70
C ILE A 62 15.75 6.09 11.07
N GLU A 63 16.93 5.78 11.63
CA GLU A 63 17.37 6.34 12.91
C GLU A 63 17.51 7.86 12.87
N GLN A 64 18.07 8.40 11.78
CA GLN A 64 18.18 9.84 11.58
C GLN A 64 16.80 10.51 11.55
N ILE A 65 15.87 9.96 10.77
CA ILE A 65 14.50 10.46 10.72
C ILE A 65 13.83 10.36 12.09
N ALA A 66 14.00 9.24 12.81
CA ALA A 66 13.37 9.04 14.11
C ALA A 66 13.84 10.09 15.14
N LYS A 67 15.14 10.42 15.15
CA LYS A 67 15.69 11.50 15.99
C LYS A 67 15.09 12.86 15.62
N GLU A 68 14.97 13.16 14.34
CA GLU A 68 14.37 14.42 13.88
C GLU A 68 12.86 14.50 14.14
N ARG A 69 12.14 13.37 14.18
CA ARG A 69 10.70 13.33 14.50
C ARG A 69 10.38 13.68 15.94
N LEU A 70 11.36 13.67 16.84
CA LEU A 70 11.19 14.17 18.21
C LEU A 70 11.01 15.70 18.23
N THR A 71 11.63 16.43 17.29
CA THR A 71 11.62 17.91 17.25
C THR A 71 10.74 18.47 16.14
N LEU A 72 10.64 17.77 15.00
CA LEU A 72 9.89 18.17 13.82
C LEU A 72 8.66 17.30 13.60
N THR A 73 7.60 17.93 13.09
CA THR A 73 6.40 17.21 12.67
C THR A 73 6.66 16.43 11.38
N ARG A 74 5.85 15.39 11.13
CA ARG A 74 5.94 14.56 9.91
C ARG A 74 5.86 15.39 8.63
N ILE A 75 5.08 16.48 8.63
CA ILE A 75 4.87 17.37 7.48
C ILE A 75 6.11 18.20 7.19
N GLU A 76 6.75 18.75 8.23
CA GLU A 76 8.00 19.52 8.08
C GLU A 76 9.13 18.62 7.59
N LEU A 77 9.21 17.41 8.15
CA LEU A 77 10.23 16.43 7.78
C LEU A 77 10.03 15.94 6.33
N ALA A 78 8.79 15.72 5.91
CA ALA A 78 8.44 15.44 4.51
C ALA A 78 8.95 16.52 3.54
N LYS A 79 8.78 17.81 3.89
CA LYS A 79 9.30 18.93 3.09
C LYS A 79 10.82 18.93 3.04
N LYS A 80 11.49 18.71 4.18
CA LYS A 80 12.97 18.69 4.28
C LYS A 80 13.61 17.63 3.38
N TYR A 81 13.04 16.42 3.33
CA TYR A 81 13.59 15.31 2.55
C TYR A 81 12.94 15.12 1.16
N GLY A 82 11.97 15.97 0.80
CA GLY A 82 11.22 15.82 -0.45
C GLY A 82 10.49 14.47 -0.54
N LYS A 83 9.95 13.98 0.58
CA LYS A 83 9.26 12.68 0.67
C LYS A 83 7.80 12.88 1.04
N ASP A 84 6.96 11.93 0.65
CA ASP A 84 5.56 11.91 1.06
C ASP A 84 5.44 11.68 2.59
N PRO A 85 4.65 12.48 3.33
CA PRO A 85 4.38 12.26 4.75
C PRO A 85 3.91 10.83 5.06
N SER A 86 3.11 10.21 4.20
CA SER A 86 2.61 8.84 4.44
C SER A 86 3.72 7.82 4.38
N TYR A 87 4.67 7.99 3.46
CA TYR A 87 5.86 7.15 3.35
C TYR A 87 6.73 7.22 4.61
N LEU A 88 6.99 8.44 5.13
CA LEU A 88 7.74 8.62 6.38
C LEU A 88 7.04 8.00 7.59
N SER A 89 5.70 8.03 7.62
CA SER A 89 4.92 7.36 8.65
C SER A 89 5.19 5.86 8.64
N LYS A 90 5.09 5.23 7.46
CA LYS A 90 5.29 3.78 7.29
C LYS A 90 6.71 3.34 7.63
N LEU A 91 7.71 4.19 7.39
CA LEU A 91 9.11 3.90 7.70
C LEU A 91 9.40 3.75 9.19
N LEU A 92 8.61 4.42 10.05
CA LEU A 92 8.85 4.50 11.49
C LEU A 92 7.88 3.65 12.32
N ILE A 93 7.00 2.90 11.66
CA ILE A 93 6.08 1.98 12.35
C ILE A 93 6.90 0.96 13.14
N GLY A 94 6.58 0.80 14.42
CA GLY A 94 7.27 -0.14 15.32
C GLY A 94 8.63 0.36 15.79
N HIS A 95 9.01 1.62 15.52
CA HIS A 95 10.22 2.20 16.07
C HIS A 95 10.04 2.43 17.59
N PRO A 96 11.05 2.16 18.44
CA PRO A 96 10.91 2.28 19.90
C PRO A 96 10.48 3.68 20.36
N LEU A 97 10.94 4.72 19.66
CA LEU A 97 10.61 6.12 19.92
C LEU A 97 9.28 6.59 19.32
N GLU A 98 8.47 5.70 18.74
CA GLU A 98 7.26 6.09 18.00
C GLU A 98 6.25 6.88 18.83
N LYS A 99 6.16 6.57 20.12
CA LYS A 99 5.24 7.23 21.07
C LYS A 99 5.62 8.67 21.38
N ASP A 100 6.90 9.00 21.27
CA ASP A 100 7.46 10.30 21.66
C ASP A 100 7.56 11.28 20.47
N PHE A 101 7.18 10.84 19.28
CA PHE A 101 7.25 11.69 18.10
C PHE A 101 6.30 12.88 18.19
N LYS A 102 6.81 14.06 17.81
CA LYS A 102 6.04 15.30 17.77
C LYS A 102 4.81 15.13 16.88
N GLN A 103 3.64 15.23 17.49
CA GLN A 103 2.38 15.20 16.77
C GLN A 103 2.08 16.59 16.21
N SER A 104 1.47 16.65 15.03
CA SER A 104 0.93 17.90 14.52
C SER A 104 -0.26 18.33 15.36
N ASP A 105 -0.36 19.62 15.69
CA ASP A 105 -1.48 20.19 16.47
C ASP A 105 -2.85 20.16 15.76
N TYR A 106 -2.97 19.45 14.64
CA TYR A 106 -4.22 19.33 13.87
C TYR A 106 -5.39 18.76 14.71
N ARG A 107 -5.10 17.98 15.76
CA ARG A 107 -6.11 17.47 16.72
C ARG A 107 -6.39 18.39 17.91
N LYS A 108 -5.53 19.37 18.20
CA LYS A 108 -5.76 20.33 19.31
C LYS A 108 -6.73 21.43 18.94
N ARG A 109 -7.04 21.60 17.65
CA ARG A 109 -8.24 22.33 17.22
C ARG A 109 -9.45 21.45 17.50
N GLY A 110 -9.93 21.50 18.75
CA GLY A 110 -11.21 20.94 19.13
C GLY A 110 -12.29 21.44 18.18
N SER A 111 -13.19 20.52 17.81
CA SER A 111 -14.57 20.67 17.32
C SER A 111 -15.17 22.09 17.13
N SER A 112 -14.46 23.00 16.48
CA SER A 112 -14.91 24.37 16.26
C SER A 112 -14.32 24.86 14.93
N CYS A 113 -15.22 25.02 13.98
CA CYS A 113 -15.02 25.85 12.80
C CYS A 113 -13.79 25.53 11.93
N VAL A 114 -13.82 24.37 11.25
CA VAL A 114 -13.35 24.41 9.85
C VAL A 114 -14.50 25.07 9.09
N PRO A 115 -14.38 26.30 8.55
CA PRO A 115 -15.33 26.72 7.53
C PRO A 115 -15.25 25.64 6.46
N LYS A 116 -16.38 24.94 6.23
CA LYS A 116 -16.56 24.00 5.11
C LYS A 116 -15.81 24.61 3.94
N ALA A 117 -14.67 24.02 3.57
CA ALA A 117 -13.99 24.44 2.37
C ALA A 117 -15.05 24.35 1.29
N THR A 118 -15.43 25.49 0.73
CA THR A 118 -16.36 25.53 -0.39
C THR A 118 -15.83 24.50 -1.39
N PRO A 119 -16.70 23.61 -1.89
CA PRO A 119 -16.25 22.60 -2.83
C PRO A 119 -15.54 23.35 -3.94
N LYS A 120 -14.23 23.08 -4.10
CA LYS A 120 -13.52 23.51 -5.31
C LYS A 120 -14.41 23.04 -6.46
N PRO A 121 -14.83 23.93 -7.37
CA PRO A 121 -15.64 23.50 -8.49
C PRO A 121 -14.87 22.36 -9.17
N LEU A 122 -15.51 21.19 -9.22
CA LEU A 122 -15.05 20.10 -10.06
C LEU A 122 -14.77 20.72 -11.43
N PRO A 123 -13.62 20.43 -12.08
CA PRO A 123 -13.43 20.84 -13.46
C PRO A 123 -14.64 20.30 -14.22
N LYS A 124 -15.50 21.20 -14.73
CA LYS A 124 -16.65 20.83 -15.54
C LYS A 124 -16.10 19.86 -16.59
N ALA A 125 -16.57 18.62 -16.54
CA ALA A 125 -16.36 17.71 -17.65
C ALA A 125 -16.81 18.49 -18.88
N LYS A 126 -15.88 18.75 -19.80
CA LYS A 126 -16.27 19.27 -21.11
C LYS A 126 -17.34 18.31 -21.60
N GLU A 127 -18.57 18.82 -21.75
CA GLU A 127 -19.57 18.21 -22.62
C GLU A 127 -18.82 17.87 -23.90
N LYS A 128 -18.52 16.59 -24.06
CA LYS A 128 -18.20 16.06 -25.37
C LYS A 128 -19.53 16.16 -26.09
N LYS A 129 -19.71 17.28 -26.82
CA LYS A 129 -20.58 17.30 -27.98
C LYS A 129 -20.30 16.01 -28.73
N ASP A 130 -21.35 15.26 -28.98
CA ASP A 130 -21.40 14.21 -29.97
C ASP A 130 -20.77 14.77 -31.25
N LYS A 131 -19.52 14.43 -31.46
CA LYS A 131 -18.91 14.37 -32.77
C LYS A 131 -18.67 12.90 -32.96
N GLU A 132 -19.45 12.33 -33.88
CA GLU A 132 -19.06 11.18 -34.68
C GLU A 132 -17.53 11.13 -34.76
N GLN A 133 -16.94 10.30 -33.89
CA GLN A 133 -15.55 9.94 -34.05
C GLN A 133 -15.56 8.95 -35.18
N SER A 134 -15.35 9.51 -36.37
CA SER A 134 -14.72 8.84 -37.49
C SER A 134 -13.71 7.83 -36.96
N LEU A 135 -13.88 6.61 -37.45
CA LEU A 135 -12.88 5.56 -37.48
C LEU A 135 -11.47 6.15 -37.64
N GLU A 136 -10.48 5.47 -37.07
CA GLU A 136 -9.03 5.74 -37.18
C GLU A 136 -8.40 6.55 -36.04
N VAL A 137 -8.20 5.91 -34.88
CA VAL A 137 -6.85 5.61 -34.34
C VAL A 137 -7.02 4.45 -33.36
N MET A 138 -6.82 3.21 -33.82
CA MET A 138 -6.86 2.03 -32.93
C MET A 138 -5.52 1.88 -32.20
N GLN A 139 -5.53 1.90 -30.87
CA GLN A 139 -4.34 1.64 -30.04
C GLN A 139 -3.92 0.17 -30.14
N LYS A 140 -2.60 -0.06 -30.29
CA LYS A 140 -1.95 -1.38 -30.41
C LYS A 140 -2.36 -2.29 -29.24
N GLY A 141 -3.12 -3.35 -29.54
CA GLY A 141 -3.61 -4.32 -28.55
C GLY A 141 -5.12 -4.63 -28.61
N HIS A 142 -5.90 -3.92 -29.44
CA HIS A 142 -7.32 -4.23 -29.63
C HIS A 142 -7.51 -5.39 -30.62
N VAL A 143 -8.20 -6.44 -30.18
CA VAL A 143 -8.59 -7.60 -31.00
C VAL A 143 -9.59 -7.13 -32.07
N LYS A 144 -9.33 -7.49 -33.33
CA LYS A 144 -10.28 -7.27 -34.43
C LYS A 144 -11.43 -8.29 -34.29
N LEU A 145 -12.62 -7.82 -33.95
CA LEU A 145 -13.82 -8.65 -33.94
C LEU A 145 -14.18 -9.08 -35.36
N GLN A 146 -14.61 -10.34 -35.52
CA GLN A 146 -15.05 -10.85 -36.81
C GLN A 146 -16.44 -10.29 -37.19
N LYS A 147 -16.76 -10.30 -38.47
CA LYS A 147 -18.02 -9.76 -39.00
C LYS A 147 -19.19 -10.64 -38.51
N GLY A 148 -19.91 -10.15 -37.49
CA GLY A 148 -21.03 -10.86 -36.85
C GLY A 148 -20.90 -11.00 -35.32
N GLU A 149 -19.74 -10.70 -34.75
CA GLU A 149 -19.55 -10.74 -33.30
C GLU A 149 -20.07 -9.45 -32.65
N LYS A 150 -21.08 -9.58 -31.78
CA LYS A 150 -21.63 -8.48 -31.00
C LYS A 150 -20.94 -8.45 -29.63
N ILE A 151 -20.29 -7.34 -29.28
CA ILE A 151 -19.79 -7.14 -27.92
C ILE A 151 -21.00 -6.90 -27.03
N PHE A 152 -21.15 -7.72 -25.99
CA PHE A 152 -22.11 -7.43 -24.93
C PHE A 152 -21.55 -6.29 -24.09
N GLU A 153 -22.34 -5.23 -23.91
CA GLU A 153 -21.98 -4.14 -23.04
C GLU A 153 -21.70 -4.67 -21.63
N THR A 154 -20.53 -4.34 -21.10
CA THR A 154 -20.19 -4.66 -19.72
C THR A 154 -21.11 -3.86 -18.81
N LYS A 155 -21.90 -4.55 -17.97
CA LYS A 155 -22.75 -3.92 -16.96
C LYS A 155 -21.87 -3.06 -16.05
N GLN A 156 -22.04 -1.74 -16.14
CA GLN A 156 -21.34 -0.80 -15.26
C GLN A 156 -21.86 -0.99 -13.83
N PRO A 157 -20.98 -1.09 -12.82
CA PRO A 157 -21.42 -1.20 -11.44
C PRO A 157 -22.13 0.08 -11.01
N LYS A 158 -23.40 -0.03 -10.63
CA LYS A 158 -24.16 1.09 -10.05
C LYS A 158 -23.87 1.23 -8.56
N ALA A 159 -23.90 2.47 -8.07
CA ALA A 159 -23.82 2.73 -6.64
C ALA A 159 -25.06 2.18 -5.93
N MET A 160 -24.86 1.50 -4.80
CA MET A 160 -25.93 0.90 -4.00
C MET A 160 -25.88 1.47 -2.58
N ARG A 161 -27.06 1.66 -1.96
CA ARG A 161 -27.22 1.94 -0.54
C ARG A 161 -27.64 0.67 0.22
N SER A 162 -27.18 0.54 1.45
CA SER A 162 -27.56 -0.57 2.34
C SER A 162 -28.77 -0.20 3.20
N VAL A 163 -29.78 -1.07 3.21
CA VAL A 163 -30.94 -0.97 4.11
C VAL A 163 -30.93 -2.16 5.07
N PRO A 164 -30.76 -1.94 6.38
CA PRO A 164 -30.84 -3.01 7.37
C PRO A 164 -32.30 -3.42 7.59
N MET A 165 -32.52 -4.73 7.64
CA MET A 165 -33.78 -5.38 8.00
C MET A 165 -33.76 -5.69 9.50
N TYR A 166 -34.91 -5.53 10.16
CA TYR A 166 -35.07 -5.85 11.58
C TYR A 166 -35.55 -7.29 11.76
N ASP A 167 -34.78 -8.24 11.22
CA ASP A 167 -35.01 -9.66 11.38
C ASP A 167 -34.00 -10.28 12.35
N ASN A 168 -34.31 -11.46 12.88
CA ASN A 168 -33.44 -12.17 13.84
C ASN A 168 -32.05 -12.50 13.27
N LYS A 169 -31.87 -12.38 11.95
CA LYS A 169 -30.62 -12.65 11.23
C LYS A 169 -29.86 -11.38 10.85
N ASN A 170 -30.33 -10.19 11.22
CA ASN A 170 -29.71 -8.89 10.90
C ASN A 170 -29.36 -8.76 9.41
N THR A 171 -30.31 -9.09 8.54
CA THR A 171 -30.15 -9.09 7.09
C THR A 171 -29.97 -7.67 6.55
N ILE A 172 -29.06 -7.48 5.60
CA ILE A 172 -28.86 -6.19 4.90
C ILE A 172 -29.26 -6.35 3.44
N LYS A 173 -30.14 -5.48 2.95
CA LYS A 173 -30.55 -5.42 1.53
C LYS A 173 -29.84 -4.26 0.84
N PHE A 174 -29.13 -4.53 -0.25
CA PHE A 174 -28.54 -3.50 -1.09
C PHE A 174 -29.55 -3.06 -2.14
N VAL A 175 -29.79 -1.76 -2.24
CA VAL A 175 -30.74 -1.14 -3.17
C VAL A 175 -30.00 -0.08 -3.98
N GLU A 176 -30.40 0.17 -5.23
CA GLU A 176 -29.80 1.24 -6.03
C GLU A 176 -29.91 2.60 -5.32
N LEU A 177 -28.89 3.45 -5.45
CA LEU A 177 -28.86 4.76 -4.80
C LEU A 177 -30.04 5.65 -5.23
N ASP A 178 -30.45 5.50 -6.50
CA ASP A 178 -31.50 6.32 -7.14
C ASP A 178 -32.92 5.79 -6.87
N ASP A 179 -33.08 4.74 -6.06
CA ASP A 179 -34.40 4.20 -5.72
C ASP A 179 -35.19 5.25 -4.90
N PRO A 180 -36.35 5.73 -5.39
CA PRO A 180 -37.12 6.79 -4.75
C PRO A 180 -37.82 6.35 -3.46
N ARG A 181 -37.89 5.04 -3.19
CA ARG A 181 -38.60 4.49 -2.03
C ARG A 181 -37.92 4.84 -0.72
N SER A 182 -38.72 5.09 0.31
CA SER A 182 -38.20 5.29 1.67
C SER A 182 -37.60 3.98 2.22
N ASN A 183 -36.72 4.08 3.23
CA ASN A 183 -36.16 2.89 3.87
C ASN A 183 -37.24 2.00 4.51
N GLU A 184 -38.35 2.59 4.97
CA GLU A 184 -39.49 1.90 5.56
C GLU A 184 -40.31 1.16 4.50
N GLU A 185 -40.60 1.78 3.35
CA GLU A 185 -41.23 1.11 2.22
C GLU A 185 -40.43 -0.09 1.73
N ILE A 186 -39.10 0.04 1.66
CA ILE A 186 -38.21 -1.06 1.26
C ILE A 186 -38.27 -2.23 2.25
N ARG A 187 -38.37 -1.93 3.55
CA ARG A 187 -38.52 -2.95 4.60
C ARG A 187 -39.86 -3.65 4.52
N SER A 188 -40.95 -2.89 4.38
CA SER A 188 -42.31 -3.45 4.26
C SER A 188 -42.44 -4.34 3.04
N ALA A 189 -41.97 -3.88 1.87
CA ALA A 189 -41.99 -4.67 0.64
C ALA A 189 -41.13 -5.95 0.76
N TRP A 190 -39.99 -5.88 1.43
CA TRP A 190 -39.18 -7.08 1.69
C TRP A 190 -39.89 -8.07 2.61
N LYS A 191 -40.56 -7.60 3.66
CA LYS A 191 -41.33 -8.44 4.58
C LYS A 191 -42.47 -9.16 3.87
N GLU A 192 -43.25 -8.44 3.05
CA GLU A 192 -44.32 -9.02 2.23
C GLU A 192 -43.77 -10.08 1.24
N GLU A 193 -42.61 -9.82 0.64
CA GLU A 193 -41.95 -10.78 -0.26
C GLU A 193 -41.55 -12.07 0.48
N GLN A 194 -41.04 -11.96 1.72
CA GLN A 194 -40.71 -13.13 2.54
C GLN A 194 -41.97 -13.90 2.96
N GLU A 195 -43.03 -13.21 3.40
CA GLU A 195 -44.29 -13.85 3.76
C GLU A 195 -44.91 -14.57 2.56
N LYS A 196 -44.86 -13.97 1.36
CA LYS A 196 -45.33 -14.61 0.13
C LYS A 196 -44.52 -15.87 -0.20
N LYS A 197 -43.18 -15.81 -0.07
CA LYS A 197 -42.30 -16.98 -0.26
C LYS A 197 -42.60 -18.09 0.73
N LEU A 198 -42.80 -17.75 2.00
CA LEU A 198 -43.17 -18.72 3.03
C LEU A 198 -44.52 -19.37 2.74
N ARG A 199 -45.52 -18.58 2.33
CA ARG A 199 -46.84 -19.10 1.93
C ARG A 199 -46.76 -20.03 0.72
N SER A 200 -45.93 -19.71 -0.28
CA SER A 200 -45.73 -20.58 -1.44
C SER A 200 -44.96 -21.87 -1.14
N LEU A 201 -44.20 -21.92 -0.05
CA LEU A 201 -43.48 -23.12 0.38
C LEU A 201 -44.31 -24.01 1.31
N ALA A 202 -45.30 -23.43 1.98
CA ALA A 202 -46.22 -24.14 2.86
C ALA A 202 -47.45 -24.72 2.12
N SER A 203 -47.64 -24.34 0.86
CA SER A 203 -48.64 -24.89 -0.06
C SER A 203 -48.03 -25.97 -0.95
#